data_AF-A0A8T1LIT2-F1
#
_entry.id   AF-A0A8T1LIT2-F1
#
_cell.length_a   1.000
_cell.length_b   1.000
_cell.length_c   1.000
_cell.angle_alpha   90.00
_cell.angle_beta   90.00
_cell.angle_gamma   90.00
#
_symmetry.space_group_name_H-M   'P 1'
#
loop_
_entity.id
_entity.type
_entity.pdbx_description
1 polymer ?
#
loop_
_entity_poly.entity_id
_entity_poly.type
_entity_poly.pdbx_seq_one_letter_code
_entity_poly.pdbx_strand_id
1 'polypeptide(L)'
;MKDIESISKKLQSDGLTLVQARELFDGLLELKPSFASYLASNAEIVHSPAFKSGAVKVLDKKAEMLTREERAALLPFKRSREAATAQPARVQKEGLADRILKR
;
A
#
# COMPACT_ATOMS: atom_id res chain seq x y z
N MET A 1 -13.29 12.24 -11.84
CA MET A 1 -12.76 12.84 -10.59
C MET A 1 -13.32 12.20 -9.32
N LYS A 2 -14.62 11.89 -9.25
CA LYS A 2 -15.26 11.26 -8.08
C LYS A 2 -14.54 9.98 -7.60
N ASP A 3 -14.04 9.17 -8.54
CA ASP A 3 -13.31 7.93 -8.22
C ASP A 3 -11.95 8.19 -7.56
N ILE A 4 -11.19 9.16 -8.07
CA ILE A 4 -9.89 9.58 -7.52
C ILE A 4 -10.09 10.16 -6.12
N GLU A 5 -11.13 10.98 -5.94
CA GLU A 5 -11.49 11.56 -4.64
C GLU A 5 -11.88 10.47 -3.63
N SER A 6 -12.65 9.46 -4.05
CA SER A 6 -13.02 8.33 -3.20
C SER A 6 -11.79 7.53 -2.75
N ILE A 7 -10.86 7.24 -3.65
CA ILE A 7 -9.61 6.53 -3.32
C ILE A 7 -8.75 7.36 -2.37
N SER A 8 -8.61 8.66 -2.63
CA SER A 8 -7.85 9.58 -1.76
C SER A 8 -8.42 9.63 -0.34
N LYS A 9 -9.76 9.71 -0.19
CA LYS A 9 -10.42 9.68 1.12
C LYS A 9 -10.21 8.35 1.84
N LYS A 10 -10.25 7.22 1.11
CA LYS A 10 -9.98 5.91 1.72
C LYS A 10 -8.52 5.78 2.18
N LEU A 11 -7.56 6.28 1.41
CA LEU A 11 -6.14 6.26 1.80
C LEU A 11 -5.86 7.04 3.09
N GLN A 12 -6.70 8.03 3.41
CA GLN A 12 -6.61 8.83 4.64
C GLN A 12 -7.37 8.20 5.83
N SER A 13 -7.95 7.01 5.67
CA SER A 13 -8.69 6.34 6.73
C SER A 13 -7.79 5.56 7.69
N ASP A 14 -8.15 5.57 8.97
CA ASP A 14 -7.48 4.76 9.99
C ASP A 14 -7.72 3.26 9.76
N GLY A 15 -6.76 2.43 10.16
CA GLY A 15 -6.86 0.97 10.06
C GLY A 15 -6.65 0.40 8.65
N LEU A 16 -6.35 1.25 7.66
CA LEU A 16 -5.95 0.81 6.33
C LEU A 16 -4.57 0.12 6.40
N THR A 17 -4.53 -1.14 5.98
CA THR A 17 -3.25 -1.88 5.90
C THR A 17 -2.44 -1.44 4.68
N LEU A 18 -1.12 -1.66 4.70
CA LEU A 18 -0.27 -1.40 3.53
C LEU A 18 -0.67 -2.22 2.30
N VAL A 19 -1.27 -3.41 2.50
CA VAL A 19 -1.82 -4.23 1.41
C VAL A 19 -2.98 -3.50 0.75
N GLN A 20 -3.94 -3.05 1.55
CA GLN A 20 -5.12 -2.34 1.06
C GLN A 20 -4.74 -1.01 0.38
N ALA A 21 -3.76 -0.29 0.93
CA ALA A 21 -3.23 0.92 0.29
C ALA A 21 -2.68 0.62 -1.12
N ARG A 22 -1.97 -0.50 -1.27
CA ARG A 22 -1.43 -0.94 -2.56
C ARG A 22 -2.53 -1.31 -3.54
N GLU A 23 -3.52 -2.09 -3.12
CA GLU A 23 -4.68 -2.45 -3.95
C GLU A 23 -5.41 -1.20 -4.49
N LEU A 24 -5.55 -0.17 -3.65
CA LEU A 24 -6.14 1.11 -4.05
C LEU A 24 -5.29 1.85 -5.09
N PHE A 25 -3.96 1.84 -4.97
CA PHE A 25 -3.07 2.43 -5.97
C PHE A 25 -3.07 1.64 -7.28
N ASP A 26 -3.09 0.31 -7.22
CA ASP A 26 -3.15 -0.55 -8.40
C ASP A 26 -4.47 -0.33 -9.16
N GLY A 27 -5.60 -0.28 -8.44
CA GLY A 27 -6.90 0.06 -9.05
C GLY A 27 -6.96 1.48 -9.62
N LEU A 28 -6.26 2.45 -9.00
CA LEU A 28 -6.12 3.80 -9.55
C LEU A 28 -5.29 3.81 -10.84
N LEU A 29 -4.24 3.00 -10.92
CA LEU A 29 -3.42 2.83 -12.12
C LEU A 29 -4.19 2.16 -13.26
N GLU A 30 -5.03 1.17 -12.97
CA GLU A 30 -5.95 0.58 -13.95
C GLU A 30 -6.92 1.62 -14.52
N LEU A 31 -7.51 2.45 -13.64
CA LEU A 31 -8.46 3.49 -14.05
C LEU A 31 -7.79 4.64 -14.81
N LYS A 32 -6.58 5.02 -14.41
CA LYS A 32 -5.88 6.16 -14.98
C LYS A 32 -4.37 5.88 -15.10
N PRO A 33 -3.96 5.20 -16.20
CA PRO A 33 -2.56 4.84 -16.44
C PRO A 33 -1.59 6.02 -16.47
N SER A 34 -2.07 7.26 -16.71
CA SER A 34 -1.23 8.45 -16.67
C SER A 34 -0.60 8.75 -15.29
N PHE A 35 -1.06 8.11 -14.21
CA PHE A 35 -0.40 8.22 -12.90
C PHE A 35 0.80 7.29 -12.73
N ALA A 36 1.15 6.47 -13.74
CA ALA A 36 2.27 5.53 -13.66
C ALA A 36 3.60 6.23 -13.31
N SER A 37 3.83 7.45 -13.79
CA SER A 37 5.02 8.25 -13.46
C SER A 37 5.16 8.59 -11.97
N TYR A 38 4.09 8.43 -11.18
CA TYR A 38 4.06 8.74 -9.75
C TYR A 38 3.82 7.48 -8.90
N LEU A 39 2.93 6.59 -9.31
CA LEU A 39 2.48 5.48 -8.47
C LEU A 39 3.14 4.13 -8.80
N ALA A 40 3.67 3.96 -10.01
CA ALA A 40 4.26 2.70 -10.43
C ALA A 40 5.45 2.31 -9.54
N SER A 41 5.76 1.02 -9.48
CA SER A 41 6.88 0.48 -8.70
C SER A 41 8.23 1.07 -9.09
N ASN A 42 8.39 1.47 -10.35
CA ASN A 42 9.59 2.07 -10.94
C ASN A 42 9.48 3.60 -11.14
N ALA A 43 8.48 4.26 -10.55
CA ALA A 43 8.36 5.71 -10.63
C ALA A 43 9.62 6.39 -10.03
N GLU A 44 10.12 7.44 -10.69
CA GLU A 44 11.35 8.15 -10.30
C GLU A 44 11.26 8.74 -8.89
N ILE A 45 10.05 9.10 -8.45
CA ILE A 45 9.79 9.64 -7.12
C ILE A 45 9.93 8.60 -5.98
N VAL A 46 10.11 7.31 -6.30
CA VAL A 46 10.28 6.27 -5.28
C VAL A 46 11.63 6.43 -4.60
N HIS A 47 11.62 7.05 -3.42
CA HIS A 47 12.82 7.33 -2.62
C HIS A 47 13.67 6.08 -2.31
N SER A 48 13.02 4.94 -2.05
CA SER A 48 13.72 3.67 -1.82
C SER A 48 13.04 2.54 -2.60
N PRO A 49 13.52 2.24 -3.81
CA PRO A 49 13.00 1.14 -4.62
C PRO A 49 13.12 -0.20 -3.91
N ALA A 50 14.23 -0.43 -3.19
CA ALA A 50 14.46 -1.65 -2.41
C ALA A 50 13.45 -1.80 -1.26
N PHE A 51 13.11 -0.71 -0.56
CA PHE A 51 12.05 -0.76 0.45
C PHE A 51 10.69 -1.12 -0.17
N LYS A 52 10.30 -0.44 -1.27
CA LYS A 52 9.01 -0.68 -1.94
C LYS A 52 8.91 -2.12 -2.43
N SER A 53 9.91 -2.60 -3.17
CA SER A 53 9.98 -3.98 -3.66
C SER A 53 9.98 -5.00 -2.51
N GLY A 54 10.75 -4.75 -1.46
CA GLY A 54 10.81 -5.62 -0.30
C GLY A 54 9.47 -5.70 0.44
N ALA A 55 8.82 -4.57 0.68
CA ALA A 55 7.52 -4.52 1.35
C ALA A 55 6.48 -5.30 0.56
N VAL A 56 6.43 -5.10 -0.76
CA VAL A 56 5.60 -5.87 -1.70
C VAL A 56 5.80 -7.38 -1.53
N LYS A 57 7.04 -7.87 -1.53
CA LYS A 57 7.33 -9.30 -1.35
C LYS A 57 6.87 -9.83 0.01
N VAL A 58 7.07 -9.06 1.08
CA VAL A 58 6.60 -9.44 2.43
C VAL A 58 5.08 -9.54 2.46
N LEU A 59 4.39 -8.57 1.88
CA LEU A 59 2.92 -8.54 1.81
C LEU A 59 2.36 -9.69 0.95
N ASP A 60 3.06 -10.03 -0.13
CA ASP A 60 2.72 -11.17 -1.01
C ASP A 60 3.12 -12.53 -0.42
N LYS A 61 3.54 -12.58 0.85
CA LYS A 61 4.02 -13.78 1.56
C LYS A 61 5.23 -14.46 0.91
N LYS A 62 6.06 -13.71 0.17
CA LYS A 62 7.28 -14.14 -0.51
C LYS A 62 8.54 -13.59 0.16
N ALA A 63 8.56 -13.55 1.49
CA ALA A 63 9.66 -12.96 2.26
C ALA A 63 10.98 -13.73 2.13
N GLU A 64 10.92 -15.00 1.72
CA GLU A 64 12.06 -15.84 1.35
C GLU A 64 12.80 -15.29 0.11
N MET A 65 12.09 -14.63 -0.81
CA MET A 65 12.65 -14.06 -2.05
C MET A 65 13.26 -12.66 -1.87
N LEU A 66 13.39 -12.17 -0.63
CA LEU A 66 14.01 -10.88 -0.36
C LEU A 66 15.53 -10.95 -0.59
N THR A 67 16.01 -10.03 -1.41
CA THR A 67 17.44 -9.72 -1.61
C THR A 67 18.05 -9.13 -0.34
N ARG A 68 19.38 -9.04 -0.30
CA ARG A 68 20.09 -8.46 0.84
C ARG A 68 19.73 -6.98 1.04
N GLU A 69 19.62 -6.25 -0.07
CA GLU A 69 19.28 -4.83 -0.12
C GLU A 69 17.86 -4.58 0.37
N GLU A 70 16.89 -5.39 -0.07
CA GLU A 70 15.51 -5.32 0.40
C GLU A 70 15.40 -5.64 1.90
N ARG A 71 16.11 -6.67 2.39
CA ARG A 71 16.14 -6.99 3.83
C ARG A 71 16.72 -5.85 4.64
N ALA A 72 17.81 -5.24 4.19
CA ALA A 72 18.44 -4.11 4.85
C ALA A 72 17.49 -2.89 4.90
N ALA A 73 16.78 -2.61 3.81
CA ALA A 73 15.81 -1.51 3.73
C ALA A 73 14.59 -1.72 4.65
N LEU A 74 14.16 -2.97 4.85
CA LEU A 74 13.03 -3.32 5.72
C LEU A 74 13.38 -3.42 7.21
N LEU A 75 14.65 -3.66 7.53
CA LEU A 75 15.11 -3.90 8.90
C LEU A 75 14.65 -2.83 9.91
N PRO A 76 14.69 -1.51 9.61
CA PRO A 76 14.23 -0.46 10.53
C PRO A 76 12.74 -0.54 10.89
N PHE A 77 11.92 -1.22 10.07
CA PHE A 77 10.46 -1.29 10.21
C PHE A 77 9.98 -2.56 10.92
N LYS A 78 10.90 -3.44 11.34
CA LYS A 78 10.57 -4.70 12.01
C LYS A 78 10.05 -4.42 13.43
N ARG A 79 8.75 -4.63 13.68
CA ARG A 79 8.17 -4.54 15.03
C ARG A 79 8.29 -5.85 15.81
N SER A 80 8.53 -5.74 17.12
CA SER A 80 8.26 -6.84 18.07
C SER A 80 6.75 -7.04 18.19
N ARG A 81 6.31 -8.28 18.43
CA ARG A 81 4.91 -8.72 18.44
C ARG A 81 4.05 -8.02 19.50
N GLU A 82 4.64 -7.36 20.49
CA GLU A 82 3.94 -6.72 21.62
C GLU A 82 3.30 -5.36 21.29
N ALA A 83 3.66 -4.70 20.18
CA ALA A 83 3.29 -3.30 19.91
C ALA A 83 2.04 -3.08 19.00
N ALA A 84 1.21 -4.10 18.75
CA ALA A 84 0.24 -4.09 17.64
C ALA A 84 -1.23 -3.76 18.00
N THR A 85 -1.60 -3.47 19.26
CA THR A 85 -2.99 -3.61 19.74
C THR A 85 -3.86 -2.35 19.82
N ALA A 86 -3.48 -1.18 19.28
CA ALA A 86 -4.30 0.03 19.48
C ALA A 86 -4.63 0.77 18.18
N GLN A 87 -5.83 0.57 17.62
CA GLN A 87 -6.45 1.57 16.73
C GLN A 87 -7.98 1.47 16.66
N PRO A 88 -8.72 2.60 16.81
CA PRO A 88 -10.19 2.62 16.74
C PRO A 88 -10.69 2.81 15.29
N ALA A 89 -11.86 2.25 14.99
CA ALA A 89 -12.47 2.28 13.66
C ALA A 89 -13.47 3.45 13.50
N ARG A 90 -13.44 4.12 12.34
CA ARG A 90 -14.50 5.04 11.88
C ARG A 90 -15.28 4.43 10.72
N VAL A 91 -16.61 4.58 10.75
CA VAL A 91 -17.54 4.04 9.74
C VAL A 91 -17.59 4.97 8.52
N GLN A 92 -17.38 4.42 7.31
CA GLN A 92 -17.53 5.15 6.04
C GLN A 92 -18.46 4.40 5.07
N LYS A 93 -19.19 5.16 4.25
CA LYS A 93 -20.19 4.66 3.27
C LYS A 93 -19.50 4.12 2.01
N GLU A 94 -20.10 3.08 1.41
CA GLU A 94 -19.52 2.28 0.33
C GLU A 94 -19.20 3.08 -0.95
N GLY A 95 -17.95 3.02 -1.41
CA GLY A 95 -17.46 3.62 -2.66
C GLY A 95 -16.58 2.68 -3.50
N LEU A 96 -15.95 3.20 -4.57
CA LEU A 96 -15.04 2.43 -5.43
C LEU A 96 -13.92 1.75 -4.64
N ALA A 97 -13.41 2.44 -3.62
CA ALA A 97 -12.41 1.89 -2.72
C ALA A 97 -12.89 0.60 -2.03
N ASP A 98 -14.15 0.52 -1.61
CA ASP A 98 -14.71 -0.69 -1.01
C ASP A 98 -14.91 -1.81 -2.04
N ARG A 99 -15.12 -1.49 -3.33
CA ARG A 99 -15.20 -2.50 -4.41
C ARG A 99 -13.85 -3.13 -4.70
N ILE A 100 -12.77 -2.35 -4.65
CA ILE A 100 -11.40 -2.85 -4.83
C ILE A 100 -11.02 -3.78 -3.67
N LEU A 101 -11.33 -3.38 -2.42
CA LEU A 101 -10.98 -4.14 -1.22
C LEU A 101 -11.88 -5.36 -0.94
N LYS A 102 -13.00 -5.52 -1.66
CA LYS A 102 -13.91 -6.67 -1.55
C LYS A 102 -13.65 -7.78 -2.59
N ARG A 103 -12.64 -7.59 -3.46
CA ARG A 103 -12.29 -8.55 -4.51
C ARG A 103 -11.51 -9.73 -3.94
#